data_AF-A0A7C4L0Q6-F1
#
_entry.id   AF-A0A7C4L0Q6-F1
#
_cell.length_a   1.000
_cell.length_b   1.000
_cell.length_c   1.000
_cell.angle_alpha   90.00
_cell.angle_beta   90.00
_cell.angle_gamma   90.00
#
_symmetry.space_group_name_H-M   'P 1'
#
loop_
_entity.id
_entity.type
_entity.pdbx_description
1 polymer ?
#
loop_
_entity_poly.entity_id
_entity_poly.type
_entity_poly.pdbx_seq_one_letter_code
_entity_poly.pdbx_strand_id
1 'polypeptide(L)'
;MKIRLLSETEQRMFRRIHTGEDVLAVEEGKIRREKGLYVNLRRQAKAHLKERLKKIGRAIGEEEWTEEETDQVEHRAVRVYRNARRHKQRLRGLQFIEED
;
A
#
# COMPACT_ATOMS: atom_id res chain seq x y z
N MET A 1 -1.57 -8.39 19.81
CA MET A 1 -1.30 -8.71 18.38
C MET A 1 -0.19 -9.75 18.34
N LYS A 2 -0.44 -10.98 17.89
CA LYS A 2 0.64 -11.98 17.73
C LYS A 2 1.59 -11.53 16.60
N ILE A 3 2.87 -11.36 16.92
CA ILE A 3 3.91 -11.09 15.92
C ILE A 3 4.07 -12.38 15.12
N ARG A 4 3.84 -12.33 13.80
CA ARG A 4 4.12 -13.47 12.93
C ARG A 4 5.62 -13.47 12.68
N LEU A 5 6.32 -14.41 13.30
CA LEU A 5 7.70 -14.75 12.95
C LEU A 5 7.70 -15.38 11.55
N LEU A 6 8.72 -15.06 10.76
CA LEU A 6 8.96 -15.73 9.49
C LEU A 6 9.46 -17.15 9.78
N SER A 7 9.07 -18.13 8.96
CA SER A 7 9.71 -19.45 9.03
C SER A 7 11.15 -19.36 8.50
N GLU A 8 12.02 -20.30 8.90
CA GLU A 8 13.40 -20.39 8.38
C GLU A 8 13.46 -20.52 6.85
N THR A 9 12.47 -21.19 6.25
CA THR A 9 12.33 -21.32 4.80
C THR A 9 11.97 -19.99 4.13
N GLU A 10 11.02 -19.25 4.69
CA GLU A 10 10.67 -17.90 4.22
C GLU A 10 11.88 -16.97 4.31
N GLN A 11 12.67 -17.07 5.39
CA GLN A 11 13.86 -16.26 5.61
C GLN A 11 14.99 -16.60 4.62
N ARG A 12 15.29 -17.89 4.39
CA ARG A 12 16.29 -18.31 3.39
C ARG A 12 15.93 -17.85 1.99
N MET A 13 14.66 -17.98 1.60
CA MET A 13 14.19 -17.43 0.32
C MET A 13 14.37 -15.91 0.29
N PHE A 14 14.00 -15.23 1.37
CA PHE A 14 14.09 -13.77 1.42
C PHE A 14 15.54 -13.27 1.30
N ARG A 15 16.48 -13.86 2.06
CA ARG A 15 17.92 -13.57 1.97
C ARG A 15 18.49 -13.93 0.60
N ARG A 16 18.06 -15.04 -0.01
CA ARG A 16 18.48 -15.44 -1.37
C ARG A 16 18.00 -14.47 -2.45
N ILE A 17 16.82 -13.88 -2.30
CA ILE A 17 16.28 -12.90 -3.27
C ILE A 17 16.98 -11.54 -3.11
N HIS A 18 17.38 -11.17 -1.90
CA HIS A 18 17.96 -9.86 -1.57
C HIS A 18 19.44 -9.98 -1.15
N THR A 19 20.18 -10.93 -1.72
CA THR A 19 21.60 -11.16 -1.37
C THR A 19 22.42 -9.91 -1.60
N GLY A 20 23.08 -9.41 -0.54
CA GLY A 20 23.93 -8.21 -0.57
C GLY A 20 23.20 -6.90 -0.25
N GLU A 21 21.88 -6.93 -0.02
CA GLU A 21 21.11 -5.76 0.39
C GLU A 21 20.84 -5.74 1.90
N ASP A 22 20.76 -4.55 2.49
CA ASP A 22 20.18 -4.37 3.82
C ASP A 22 18.68 -4.66 3.76
N VAL A 23 18.34 -5.87 4.17
CA VAL A 23 16.99 -6.45 4.13
C VAL A 23 16.00 -5.63 4.97
N LEU A 24 16.43 -5.05 6.09
CA LEU A 24 15.58 -4.18 6.90
C LEU A 24 15.29 -2.88 6.15
N ALA A 25 16.33 -2.23 5.62
CA ALA A 25 16.18 -1.00 4.84
C ALA A 25 15.29 -1.19 3.60
N VAL A 26 15.39 -2.36 2.95
CA VAL A 26 14.53 -2.73 1.80
C VAL A 26 13.06 -2.82 2.20
N GLU A 27 12.74 -3.55 3.28
CA GLU A 27 11.35 -3.66 3.75
C GLU A 27 10.79 -2.33 4.26
N GLU A 28 11.60 -1.52 4.96
CA GLU A 28 11.24 -0.16 5.33
C GLU A 28 10.98 0.74 4.12
N GLY A 29 11.81 0.62 3.08
CA GLY A 29 11.62 1.30 1.80
C GLY A 29 10.29 0.92 1.14
N LYS A 30 9.92 -0.37 1.15
CA LYS A 30 8.62 -0.84 0.65
C LYS A 30 7.46 -0.25 1.46
N ILE A 31 7.56 -0.21 2.78
CA ILE A 31 6.53 0.43 3.64
C ILE A 31 6.36 1.90 3.29
N ARG A 32 7.45 2.66 3.15
CA ARG A 32 7.42 4.08 2.80
C ARG A 32 6.75 4.31 1.45
N ARG A 33 7.13 3.52 0.43
CA ARG A 33 6.53 3.60 -0.91
C ARG A 33 5.03 3.32 -0.89
N GLU A 34 4.61 2.23 -0.25
CA GLU A 34 3.19 1.86 -0.17
C GLU A 34 2.37 2.91 0.59
N LYS A 35 2.89 3.47 1.70
CA LYS A 35 2.23 4.58 2.38
C LYS A 35 2.10 5.83 1.50
N GLY A 36 3.15 6.17 0.75
CA GLY A 36 3.13 7.30 -0.19
C GLY A 36 2.08 7.11 -1.29
N LEU A 37 2.03 5.92 -1.88
CA LEU A 37 1.03 5.55 -2.88
C LEU A 37 -0.40 5.65 -2.34
N TYR A 38 -0.64 5.18 -1.11
CA TYR A 38 -1.94 5.31 -0.45
C TYR A 38 -2.39 6.77 -0.34
N VAL A 39 -1.49 7.66 0.12
CA VAL A 39 -1.80 9.09 0.25
C VAL A 39 -2.13 9.72 -1.11
N ASN A 40 -1.38 9.37 -2.15
CA ASN A 40 -1.62 9.87 -3.51
C ASN A 40 -2.99 9.41 -4.04
N LEU A 41 -3.34 8.13 -3.87
CA LEU A 41 -4.64 7.60 -4.28
C LEU A 41 -5.80 8.27 -3.51
N ARG A 42 -5.63 8.55 -2.22
CA ARG A 42 -6.62 9.30 -1.42
C ARG A 42 -6.79 10.75 -1.89
N ARG A 43 -5.69 11.41 -2.28
CA ARG A 43 -5.75 12.77 -2.86
C ARG A 43 -6.49 12.76 -4.20
N GLN A 44 -6.21 11.79 -5.07
CA GLN A 44 -6.89 11.62 -6.35
C GLN A 44 -8.39 11.38 -6.14
N ALA A 45 -8.77 10.45 -5.26
CA ALA A 45 -10.17 10.19 -4.93
C ALA A 45 -10.90 11.44 -4.40
N LYS A 46 -10.24 12.24 -3.55
CA LYS A 46 -10.80 13.50 -3.05
C LYS A 46 -10.99 14.54 -4.16
N ALA A 47 -10.03 14.64 -5.08
CA ALA A 47 -10.13 15.54 -6.24
C ALA A 47 -11.32 15.15 -7.14
N HIS A 48 -11.43 13.86 -7.46
CA HIS A 48 -12.55 13.33 -8.25
C HIS A 48 -13.89 13.62 -7.56
N LEU A 49 -14.01 13.37 -6.25
CA LEU A 49 -15.24 13.68 -5.51
C LEU A 49 -15.60 15.18 -5.55
N LYS A 50 -14.60 16.06 -5.41
CA LYS A 50 -14.82 17.51 -5.47
C LYS A 50 -15.33 17.94 -6.84
N GLU A 51 -14.78 17.35 -7.91
CA GLU A 51 -15.27 17.57 -9.27
C GLU A 51 -16.69 17.07 -9.47
N ARG A 52 -17.01 15.86 -8.97
CA ARG A 52 -18.39 15.31 -8.99
C ARG A 52 -19.38 16.26 -8.32
N LEU A 53 -19.08 16.72 -7.10
CA LEU A 53 -19.95 17.65 -6.37
C LEU A 53 -20.13 18.98 -7.10
N LYS A 54 -19.06 19.50 -7.72
CA LYS A 54 -19.10 20.73 -8.52
C LYS A 54 -19.98 20.57 -9.76
N LYS A 55 -19.97 19.40 -10.41
CA LYS A 55 -20.82 19.11 -11.58
C LYS A 55 -22.28 18.97 -11.19
N ILE A 56 -22.58 18.21 -10.14
CA ILE A 56 -23.95 18.07 -9.58
C ILE A 56 -24.53 19.46 -9.26
N GLY A 57 -23.77 20.31 -8.56
CA GLY A 57 -24.22 21.65 -8.21
C GLY A 57 -24.34 22.64 -9.38
N ARG A 58 -23.84 22.29 -10.58
CA ARG A 58 -23.90 23.15 -11.77
C ARG A 58 -25.02 22.77 -12.75
N ALA A 59 -25.71 21.64 -12.57
CA ALA A 59 -26.76 21.15 -13.47
C ALA A 59 -26.34 21.18 -14.97
N ILE A 60 -25.06 20.89 -15.24
CA ILE A 60 -24.54 20.80 -16.62
C ILE A 60 -24.46 19.34 -16.98
N GLY A 61 -25.31 18.93 -17.94
CA GLY A 61 -25.10 17.88 -18.95
C GLY A 61 -24.70 16.49 -18.48
N GLU A 62 -25.45 15.48 -18.94
CA GLU A 62 -25.08 14.06 -18.87
C GLU A 62 -23.68 13.85 -19.45
N GLU A 63 -22.70 13.73 -18.57
CA GLU A 63 -21.38 13.24 -18.91
C GLU A 63 -21.29 11.84 -18.28
N GLU A 64 -21.21 10.81 -19.12
CA GLU A 64 -21.11 9.41 -18.70
C GLU A 64 -19.73 9.15 -18.10
N TRP A 65 -19.65 9.25 -16.78
CA TRP A 65 -18.48 8.81 -16.01
C TRP A 65 -18.72 7.35 -15.64
N THR A 66 -17.86 6.44 -16.09
CA THR A 66 -17.95 5.03 -15.68
C THR A 66 -17.56 4.91 -14.20
N GLU A 67 -18.48 4.40 -13.37
CA GLU A 67 -18.22 4.11 -11.95
C GLU A 67 -16.96 3.25 -11.72
N GLU A 68 -16.61 2.44 -12.74
CA GLU A 68 -15.43 1.57 -12.74
C GLU A 68 -14.11 2.29 -12.43
N GLU A 69 -13.89 3.51 -12.90
CA GLU A 69 -12.61 4.19 -12.65
C GLU A 69 -12.43 4.60 -11.18
N THR A 70 -13.52 4.97 -10.50
CA THR A 70 -13.44 5.43 -9.10
C THR A 70 -13.26 4.25 -8.15
N ASP A 71 -13.99 3.16 -8.39
CA ASP A 71 -13.88 1.92 -7.62
C ASP A 71 -12.48 1.30 -7.77
N GLN A 72 -11.88 1.36 -8.96
CA GLN A 72 -10.51 0.90 -9.18
C GLN A 72 -9.49 1.67 -8.32
N VAL A 73 -9.64 2.99 -8.16
CA VAL A 73 -8.76 3.82 -7.32
C VAL A 73 -8.89 3.43 -5.85
N GLU A 74 -10.12 3.22 -5.35
CA GLU A 74 -10.35 2.82 -3.97
C GLU A 74 -9.84 1.41 -3.68
N HIS A 75 -10.13 0.44 -4.55
CA HIS A 75 -9.61 -0.91 -4.44
C HIS A 75 -8.08 -0.95 -4.43
N ARG A 76 -7.45 -0.13 -5.28
CA ARG A 76 -5.99 0.02 -5.30
C ARG A 76 -5.47 0.61 -4.00
N ALA A 77 -6.14 1.63 -3.45
CA ALA A 77 -5.75 2.23 -2.17
C ALA A 77 -5.81 1.23 -1.02
N VAL A 78 -6.88 0.43 -0.94
CA VAL A 78 -7.02 -0.62 0.07
C VAL A 78 -5.93 -1.68 -0.06
N ARG A 79 -5.62 -2.10 -1.30
CA ARG A 79 -4.56 -3.10 -1.57
C ARG A 79 -3.20 -2.62 -1.10
N VAL A 80 -2.82 -1.40 -1.47
CA VAL A 80 -1.57 -0.75 -1.09
C VAL A 80 -1.45 -0.62 0.44
N TYR A 81 -2.54 -0.26 1.13
CA TYR A 81 -2.56 -0.21 2.59
C TYR A 81 -2.36 -1.60 3.23
N ARG A 82 -3.02 -2.65 2.71
CA ARG A 82 -2.83 -4.03 3.17
C ARG A 82 -1.39 -4.51 2.93
N ASN A 83 -0.78 -4.17 1.81
CA ASN A 83 0.62 -4.48 1.52
C ASN A 83 1.55 -3.83 2.54
N ALA A 84 1.39 -2.53 2.81
CA ALA A 84 2.19 -1.82 3.81
C ALA A 84 2.10 -2.50 5.19
N ARG A 85 0.91 -2.96 5.58
CA ARG A 85 0.72 -3.71 6.83
C ARG A 85 1.44 -5.06 6.83
N ARG A 86 1.44 -5.79 5.72
CA ARG A 86 2.17 -7.05 5.56
C ARG A 86 3.68 -6.82 5.60
N HIS A 87 4.20 -5.79 4.95
CA HIS A 87 5.60 -5.39 5.05
C HIS A 87 6.00 -5.05 6.48
N LYS A 88 5.17 -4.30 7.22
CA LYS A 88 5.40 -4.02 8.65
C LYS A 88 5.44 -5.29 9.51
N GLN A 89 4.64 -6.29 9.20
CA GLN A 89 4.69 -7.58 9.91
C GLN A 89 5.99 -8.33 9.61
N ARG A 90 6.42 -8.36 8.35
CA ARG A 90 7.72 -8.96 7.97
C ARG A 90 8.90 -8.25 8.62
N LEU A 91 8.91 -6.91 8.59
CA LEU A 91 9.97 -6.12 9.22
C LEU A 91 10.11 -6.46 10.70
N ARG A 92 9.00 -6.56 11.44
CA ARG A 92 9.02 -6.99 12.85
C ARG A 92 9.58 -8.39 13.04
N GLY A 93 9.23 -9.32 12.14
CA GLY A 93 9.76 -10.68 12.17
C GLY A 93 11.26 -10.74 11.85
N LEU A 94 11.76 -9.82 11.02
CA LEU A 94 13.18 -9.72 10.70
C LEU A 94 13.98 -9.09 11.86
N GLN A 95 13.46 -8.02 12.47
CA GLN A 95 14.08 -7.34 13.62
C GLN A 95 14.24 -8.28 14.83
N PHE A 96 13.22 -9.10 15.11
CA PHE A 96 13.27 -10.06 16.22
C PHE A 96 14.41 -11.08 16.09
N ILE A 97 14.84 -11.38 14.86
CA ILE A 97 15.88 -12.40 14.59
C ILE A 97 17.28 -11.78 14.48
N GLU A 98 17.41 -10.44 14.35
CA GLU A 98 18.71 -9.77 14.44
C GLU A 98 19.12 -9.44 15.89
N GLU A 99 18.14 -9.40 16.80
CA GLU A 99 18.36 -9.15 18.23
C GLU A 99 18.61 -10.45 19.05
N ASP A 100 18.28 -11.63 18.49
CA ASP A 100 18.56 -12.98 19.03
C ASP A 100 19.88 -13.56 18.50
#